data_AF-A0A8X6UIR5-F1
#
_entry.id   AF-A0A8X6UIR5-F1
#
_cell.length_a   1.000
_cell.length_b   1.000
_cell.length_c   1.000
_cell.angle_alpha   90.00
_cell.angle_beta   90.00
_cell.angle_gamma   90.00
#
_symmetry.space_group_name_H-M   'P 1'
#
loop_
_entity.id
_entity.type
_entity.pdbx_description
1 polymer ?
#
loop_
_entity_poly.entity_id
_entity_poly.type
_entity_poly.pdbx_seq_one_letter_code
_entity_poly.pdbx_strand_id
1 'polypeptide(L)'
;MPRSRKVFKKRKGTFFKGRNITSSSNSKLDADNDVQCKKCDNGMDMQILKNNSGLAISFVLKCCSLKCPYRVEFSSSDYHEETKIATTRYVYAIRSIGRGAEAGRMFCALMILPQPPTRFAPYNKKLLNAVKLVSEETMQKATQEAVLENGSNNNIAVAVDGTWQIRGYSSLNGVVTVTSKL
;
A
#
# COMPACT_ATOMS: atom_id res chain seq x y z
N MET A 1 -10.36 11.43 -33.08
CA MET A 1 -9.05 10.76 -32.91
C MET A 1 -9.26 9.36 -32.36
N PRO A 2 -8.84 8.26 -33.00
CA PRO A 2 -9.02 6.92 -32.44
C PRO A 2 -7.88 6.59 -31.47
N ARG A 3 -8.23 6.23 -30.23
CA ARG A 3 -7.30 5.72 -29.20
C ARG A 3 -7.08 4.22 -29.42
N SER A 4 -5.82 3.83 -29.55
CA SER A 4 -5.39 2.43 -29.70
C SER A 4 -5.69 1.62 -28.42
N ARG A 5 -6.47 0.54 -28.56
CA ARG A 5 -6.78 -0.42 -27.49
C ARG A 5 -5.59 -1.40 -27.35
N LYS A 6 -4.81 -1.30 -26.28
CA LYS A 6 -3.88 -2.37 -25.89
C LYS A 6 -4.67 -3.50 -25.23
N VAL A 7 -4.76 -4.62 -25.94
CA VAL A 7 -5.38 -5.87 -25.48
C VAL A 7 -4.52 -6.48 -24.36
N PHE A 8 -5.04 -6.51 -23.14
CA PHE A 8 -4.46 -7.28 -22.04
C PHE A 8 -4.79 -8.76 -22.25
N LYS A 9 -3.78 -9.58 -22.59
CA LYS A 9 -3.94 -11.04 -22.64
C LYS A 9 -4.05 -11.59 -21.21
N LYS A 10 -5.24 -12.11 -20.86
CA LYS A 10 -5.46 -12.93 -19.65
C LYS A 10 -4.54 -14.16 -19.69
N ARG A 11 -3.69 -14.35 -18.68
CA ARG A 11 -3.05 -15.66 -18.43
C ARG A 11 -4.01 -16.50 -17.59
N LYS A 12 -4.27 -17.71 -18.08
CA LYS A 12 -5.11 -18.74 -17.45
C LYS A 12 -4.50 -19.12 -16.10
N GLY A 13 -5.29 -19.04 -15.02
CA GLY A 13 -4.92 -19.60 -13.73
C GLY A 13 -5.16 -21.10 -13.72
N THR A 14 -4.12 -21.89 -13.45
CA THR A 14 -4.25 -23.31 -13.11
C THR A 14 -4.28 -23.45 -11.60
N PHE A 15 -5.37 -24.05 -11.15
CA PHE A 15 -5.69 -24.42 -9.77
C PHE A 15 -4.79 -25.59 -9.36
N PHE A 16 -4.03 -25.49 -8.26
CA PHE A 16 -3.32 -26.66 -7.73
C PHE A 16 -3.52 -26.87 -6.23
N LYS A 17 -3.91 -28.12 -5.97
CA LYS A 17 -4.17 -28.78 -4.68
C LYS A 17 -2.96 -28.70 -3.77
N GLY A 18 -3.22 -28.40 -2.50
CA GLY A 18 -2.20 -28.38 -1.46
C GLY A 18 -1.59 -29.75 -1.16
N ARG A 19 -0.37 -29.73 -0.60
CA ARG A 19 0.09 -30.73 0.35
C ARG A 19 1.27 -30.24 1.21
N ASN A 20 1.05 -30.41 2.51
CA ASN A 20 1.93 -30.61 3.67
C ASN A 20 3.31 -29.95 3.73
N ILE A 21 3.42 -29.01 4.68
CA ILE A 21 4.65 -28.33 5.11
C ILE A 21 5.19 -29.09 6.33
N THR A 22 6.41 -29.62 6.24
CA THR A 22 7.21 -29.99 7.41
C THR A 22 8.31 -28.97 7.61
N SER A 23 8.36 -28.42 8.82
CA SER A 23 9.19 -27.31 9.27
C SER A 23 10.63 -27.70 9.54
N SER A 24 11.59 -26.96 8.98
CA SER A 24 12.93 -26.80 9.57
C SER A 24 13.53 -25.44 9.22
N SER A 25 14.05 -24.78 10.26
CA SER A 25 14.74 -23.49 10.29
C SER A 25 15.79 -23.30 9.19
N ASN A 26 15.82 -22.07 8.63
CA ASN A 26 16.57 -21.61 7.45
C ASN A 26 15.96 -22.08 6.12
N SER A 27 14.81 -21.52 5.76
CA SER A 27 14.17 -21.81 4.47
C SER A 27 14.96 -21.17 3.32
N LYS A 28 15.91 -21.92 2.74
CA LYS A 28 16.08 -21.89 1.29
C LYS A 28 14.71 -22.15 0.70
N LEU A 29 14.12 -21.13 0.09
CA LEU A 29 12.98 -21.35 -0.78
C LEU A 29 13.60 -21.94 -2.05
N ASP A 30 13.68 -23.28 -2.09
CA ASP A 30 14.02 -24.00 -3.29
C ASP A 30 12.96 -23.60 -4.32
N ALA A 31 13.33 -22.66 -5.20
CA ALA A 31 12.52 -22.36 -6.35
C ALA A 31 12.52 -23.65 -7.16
N ASP A 32 11.39 -24.37 -7.11
CA ASP A 32 11.09 -25.49 -7.99
C ASP A 32 11.52 -25.12 -9.41
N ASN A 33 12.01 -26.10 -10.17
CA ASN A 33 12.76 -26.03 -11.44
C ASN A 33 12.20 -25.15 -12.60
N ASP A 34 11.19 -24.32 -12.35
CA ASP A 34 10.53 -23.43 -13.29
C ASP A 34 11.28 -22.10 -13.54
N VAL A 35 12.23 -21.71 -12.68
CA VAL A 35 12.99 -20.46 -12.82
C VAL A 35 14.42 -20.72 -13.29
N GLN A 36 14.64 -20.57 -14.59
CA GLN A 36 15.94 -20.79 -15.24
C GLN A 36 16.70 -19.48 -15.49
N CYS A 37 18.02 -19.57 -15.39
CA CYS A 37 18.93 -18.48 -15.71
C CYS A 37 18.96 -18.23 -17.23
N LYS A 38 18.60 -17.03 -17.67
CA LYS A 38 18.58 -16.63 -19.08
C LYS A 38 19.91 -16.77 -19.84
N LYS A 39 21.03 -16.95 -19.14
CA LYS A 39 22.37 -17.03 -19.74
C LYS A 39 22.91 -18.45 -19.86
N CYS A 40 22.48 -19.38 -19.01
CA CYS A 40 23.10 -20.70 -18.92
C CYS A 40 22.13 -21.83 -18.56
N ASP A 41 20.83 -21.55 -18.56
CA ASP A 41 19.71 -22.46 -18.31
C ASP A 41 19.76 -23.25 -16.99
N ASN A 42 20.74 -22.93 -16.13
CA ASN A 42 20.84 -23.44 -14.77
C ASN A 42 19.73 -22.85 -13.89
N GLY A 43 19.40 -23.56 -12.81
CA GLY A 43 18.47 -23.08 -11.80
C GLY A 43 18.88 -21.74 -11.17
N MET A 44 17.90 -21.05 -10.60
CA MET A 44 18.07 -19.79 -9.88
C MET A 44 17.72 -19.98 -8.40
N ASP A 45 18.58 -19.48 -7.52
CA ASP A 45 18.38 -19.44 -6.08
C ASP A 45 17.80 -18.07 -5.67
N MET A 46 16.77 -18.07 -4.82
CA MET A 46 16.14 -16.86 -4.33
C MET A 46 16.61 -16.54 -2.92
N GLN A 47 17.23 -15.36 -2.77
CA GLN A 47 17.71 -14.86 -1.49
C GLN A 47 16.91 -13.63 -1.09
N ILE A 48 16.48 -13.60 0.17
CA ILE A 48 15.82 -12.44 0.77
C ILE A 48 16.91 -11.50 1.27
N LEU A 49 16.97 -10.28 0.74
CA LEU A 49 17.83 -9.23 1.29
C LEU A 49 17.19 -8.71 2.58
N LYS A 50 18.02 -8.54 3.61
CA LYS A 50 17.59 -7.90 4.86
C LYS A 50 17.00 -6.52 4.53
N ASN A 51 15.74 -6.34 4.88
CA ASN A 51 15.03 -5.11 4.64
C ASN A 51 15.38 -4.10 5.74
N ASN A 52 15.94 -2.95 5.36
CA ASN A 52 16.27 -1.88 6.30
C ASN A 52 15.15 -0.84 6.46
N SER A 53 14.02 -0.95 5.74
CA SER A 53 12.96 0.06 5.79
C SER A 53 11.54 -0.46 5.53
N GLY A 54 10.83 -0.77 6.62
CA GLY A 54 9.38 -0.99 6.65
C GLY A 54 8.93 -2.38 6.19
N LEU A 55 7.78 -2.44 5.50
CA LEU A 55 7.10 -3.72 5.21
C LEU A 55 7.48 -4.40 3.91
N ALA A 56 8.21 -3.71 3.02
CA ALA A 56 8.49 -4.23 1.70
C ALA A 56 9.84 -4.93 1.61
N ILE A 57 9.82 -6.16 1.10
CA ILE A 57 10.96 -7.07 1.08
C ILE A 57 11.68 -6.96 -0.25
N SER A 58 13.01 -6.96 -0.22
CA SER A 58 13.84 -7.03 -1.42
C SER A 58 14.32 -8.46 -1.64
N PHE A 59 14.24 -8.93 -2.87
CA PHE A 59 14.62 -10.26 -3.30
C PHE A 59 15.77 -10.18 -4.29
N VAL A 60 16.64 -11.17 -4.25
CA VAL A 60 17.71 -11.37 -5.23
C VAL A 60 17.62 -12.78 -5.77
N LEU A 61 17.44 -12.91 -7.07
CA LEU A 61 17.63 -14.16 -7.77
C LEU A 61 19.08 -14.25 -8.24
N LYS A 62 19.78 -15.30 -7.84
CA LYS A 62 21.15 -15.59 -8.27
C LYS A 62 21.16 -16.89 -9.04
N CYS A 63 21.91 -16.94 -10.14
CA CYS A 63 22.15 -18.19 -10.84
C CYS A 63 22.94 -19.17 -9.95
N CYS A 64 22.54 -20.44 -9.90
CA CYS A 64 23.21 -21.48 -9.10
C CYS A 64 24.62 -21.84 -9.62
N SER A 65 24.92 -21.53 -10.89
CA SER A 65 26.24 -21.76 -11.46
C SER A 65 27.25 -20.70 -11.00
N LEU A 66 28.33 -21.12 -10.31
CA LEU A 66 29.42 -20.26 -9.85
C LEU A 66 30.08 -19.44 -10.98
N LYS A 67 30.01 -19.91 -12.23
CA LYS A 67 30.62 -19.25 -13.39
C LYS A 67 29.70 -18.21 -14.04
N CYS A 68 28.45 -18.10 -13.60
CA CYS A 68 27.48 -17.18 -14.17
C CYS A 68 27.20 -16.00 -13.21
N PRO A 69 27.61 -14.76 -13.55
CA PRO A 69 27.37 -13.59 -12.70
C PRO A 69 25.93 -13.07 -12.80
N TYR A 70 24.99 -13.85 -13.35
CA TYR A 70 23.62 -13.41 -13.54
C TYR A 70 22.91 -13.29 -12.19
N ARG A 71 22.47 -12.07 -11.88
CA ARG A 71 21.63 -11.76 -10.74
C ARG A 71 20.55 -10.77 -11.13
N VAL A 72 19.38 -10.91 -10.53
CA VAL A 72 18.27 -9.97 -10.68
C VAL A 72 17.79 -9.59 -9.29
N GLU A 73 17.70 -8.28 -9.04
CA GLU A 73 17.17 -7.74 -7.79
C GLU A 73 15.80 -7.13 -8.07
N PHE A 74 14.84 -7.40 -7.20
CA PHE A 74 13.52 -6.79 -7.27
C PHE A 74 12.94 -6.61 -5.87
N SER A 75 11.97 -5.71 -5.74
CA SER A 75 11.32 -5.39 -4.47
C SER A 75 9.85 -5.77 -4.52
N SER A 76 9.27 -6.15 -3.38
CA SER A 76 7.83 -6.38 -3.24
C SER A 76 7.00 -5.09 -3.38
N SER A 77 7.65 -3.92 -3.37
CA SER A 77 7.02 -2.62 -3.51
C SER A 77 7.97 -1.63 -4.17
N ASP A 78 7.39 -0.79 -5.03
CA ASP A 78 8.07 0.38 -5.57
C ASP A 78 8.21 1.49 -4.54
N TYR A 79 9.02 2.49 -4.91
CA TYR A 79 9.22 3.72 -4.16
C TYR A 79 8.34 4.83 -4.74
N HIS A 80 7.82 5.67 -3.85
CA HIS A 80 7.19 6.94 -4.18
C HIS A 80 7.72 7.98 -3.20
N GLU A 81 8.33 9.05 -3.73
CA GLU A 81 8.93 10.14 -2.94
C GLU A 81 9.81 9.60 -1.80
N GLU A 82 10.76 8.71 -2.08
CA GLU A 82 11.69 8.13 -1.08
C GLU A 82 11.08 7.14 -0.08
N THR A 83 9.77 6.88 -0.13
CA THR A 83 9.10 5.88 0.73
C THR A 83 8.56 4.71 -0.07
N LYS A 84 8.68 3.48 0.45
CA LYS A 84 8.06 2.30 -0.15
C LYS A 84 6.53 2.40 -0.08
N ILE A 85 5.85 2.22 -1.22
CA ILE A 85 4.39 2.35 -1.35
C ILE A 85 3.66 1.42 -0.37
N ALA A 86 4.09 0.17 -0.25
CA ALA A 86 3.49 -0.80 0.68
C ALA A 86 3.52 -0.30 2.14
N THR A 87 4.63 0.34 2.54
CA THR A 87 4.76 0.91 3.89
C THR A 87 3.84 2.12 4.08
N THR A 88 3.75 3.01 3.09
CA THR A 88 2.82 4.17 3.17
C THR A 88 1.36 3.72 3.24
N ARG A 89 0.96 2.72 2.44
CA ARG A 89 -0.39 2.12 2.47
C ARG A 89 -0.68 1.45 3.80
N TYR A 90 0.31 0.79 4.38
CA TYR A 90 0.18 0.22 5.71
C TYR A 90 -0.10 1.27 6.78
N VAL A 91 0.69 2.36 6.79
CA VAL A 91 0.46 3.46 7.74
C VAL A 91 -0.93 4.07 7.52
N TYR A 92 -1.34 4.25 6.27
CA TYR A 92 -2.69 4.71 5.93
C TYR A 92 -3.76 3.79 6.52
N ALA A 93 -3.67 2.47 6.27
CA ALA A 93 -4.64 1.50 6.78
C ALA A 93 -4.75 1.54 8.32
N ILE A 94 -3.61 1.57 9.02
CA ILE A 94 -3.57 1.68 10.49
C ILE A 94 -4.22 2.99 10.97
N ARG A 95 -4.08 4.09 10.21
CA ARG A 95 -4.76 5.36 10.53
C ARG A 95 -6.25 5.36 10.22
N SER A 96 -6.66 4.73 9.12
CA SER A 96 -8.07 4.60 8.77
C SER A 96 -8.89 3.84 9.81
N ILE A 97 -8.27 2.87 10.52
CA ILE A 97 -8.90 2.17 11.64
C ILE A 97 -8.75 2.89 12.99
N GLY A 98 -8.20 4.11 13.00
CA GLY A 98 -8.01 4.92 14.19
C GLY A 98 -6.96 4.39 15.16
N ARG A 99 -5.94 3.68 14.67
CA ARG A 99 -4.90 3.09 15.49
C ARG A 99 -3.53 3.74 15.29
N GLY A 100 -2.71 3.65 16.33
CA GLY A 100 -1.36 4.21 16.38
C GLY A 100 -0.28 3.25 15.87
N ALA A 101 0.97 3.70 15.92
CA ALA A 101 2.13 2.88 15.55
C ALA A 101 2.24 1.60 16.38
N GLU A 102 1.89 1.63 17.68
CA GLU A 102 1.94 0.45 18.55
C GLU A 102 1.04 -0.69 18.09
N ALA A 103 -0.22 -0.38 17.77
CA ALA A 103 -1.14 -1.36 17.22
C ALA A 103 -0.63 -1.93 15.90
N GLY A 104 0.01 -1.09 15.08
CA GLY A 104 0.67 -1.56 13.87
C GLY A 104 1.86 -2.48 14.15
N ARG A 105 2.69 -2.20 15.16
CA ARG A 105 3.79 -3.09 15.55
C ARG A 105 3.26 -4.44 16.00
N MET A 106 2.22 -4.44 16.84
CA MET A 106 1.56 -5.65 17.31
C MET A 106 0.95 -6.46 16.16
N PHE A 107 0.25 -5.80 15.22
CA PHE A 107 -0.29 -6.45 14.04
C PHE A 107 0.79 -7.16 13.21
N CYS A 108 1.91 -6.48 12.94
CA CYS A 108 3.02 -7.10 12.21
C CYS A 108 3.60 -8.30 12.95
N ALA A 109 3.74 -8.22 14.28
CA ALA A 109 4.25 -9.31 15.10
C ALA A 109 3.32 -10.54 15.06
N LEU A 110 2.00 -10.33 15.15
CA LEU A 110 0.99 -11.40 15.09
C LEU A 110 0.93 -12.07 13.71
N MET A 111 1.08 -11.29 12.64
CA MET A 111 0.99 -11.76 11.26
C MET A 111 2.32 -12.31 10.71
N ILE A 112 3.38 -12.35 11.53
CA ILE A 112 4.73 -12.76 11.10
C ILE A 112 5.20 -11.91 9.90
N LEU A 113 4.92 -10.61 9.95
CA LEU A 113 5.35 -9.64 8.94
C LEU A 113 6.63 -8.94 9.37
N PRO A 114 7.42 -8.38 8.42
CA PRO A 114 8.51 -7.48 8.75
C PRO A 114 8.03 -6.35 9.66
N GLN A 115 8.89 -5.91 10.58
CA GLN A 115 8.53 -4.83 11.47
C GLN A 115 8.23 -3.55 10.67
N PRO A 116 7.18 -2.81 11.04
CA PRO A 116 6.86 -1.56 10.39
C PRO A 116 7.95 -0.52 10.70
N PRO A 117 8.02 0.59 9.94
CA PRO A 117 9.05 1.60 10.14
C PRO A 117 9.00 2.16 11.56
N THR A 118 10.16 2.36 12.18
CA THR A 118 10.29 2.90 13.54
C THR A 118 9.69 4.31 13.65
N ARG A 119 9.74 5.10 12.58
CA ARG A 119 9.26 6.48 12.53
C ARG A 119 8.04 6.58 11.62
N PHE A 120 6.86 6.79 12.21
CA PHE A 120 5.61 7.04 11.47
C PHE A 120 5.44 8.50 11.06
N ALA A 121 6.10 9.44 11.75
CA ALA A 121 5.99 10.89 11.50
C ALA A 121 6.13 11.29 10.01
N PRO A 122 7.14 10.84 9.24
CA PRO A 122 7.25 11.21 7.83
C PRO A 122 6.07 10.70 6.99
N TYR A 123 5.59 9.49 7.27
CA TYR A 123 4.42 8.94 6.58
C TYR A 123 3.15 9.72 6.92
N ASN A 124 2.95 10.09 8.19
CA ASN A 124 1.81 10.88 8.62
C ASN A 124 1.78 12.25 7.96
N LYS A 125 2.94 12.91 7.84
CA LYS A 125 3.06 14.20 7.15
C LYS A 125 2.64 14.09 5.68
N LYS A 126 3.07 13.03 4.99
CA LYS A 126 2.68 12.78 3.60
C LYS A 126 1.18 12.52 3.46
N LEU A 127 0.63 11.67 4.32
CA LEU A 127 -0.80 11.37 4.32
C LEU A 127 -1.62 12.63 4.61
N LEU A 128 -1.20 13.46 5.56
CA LEU A 128 -1.85 14.73 5.86
C LEU A 128 -1.86 15.66 4.64
N ASN A 129 -0.73 15.81 3.95
CA ASN A 129 -0.64 16.64 2.75
C ASN A 129 -1.58 16.13 1.65
N ALA A 130 -1.57 14.82 1.39
CA ALA A 130 -2.45 14.22 0.37
C ALA A 130 -3.94 14.40 0.72
N VAL A 131 -4.32 14.18 1.98
CA VAL A 131 -5.70 14.35 2.44
C VAL A 131 -6.14 15.81 2.35
N LYS A 132 -5.27 16.77 2.70
CA LYS A 132 -5.56 18.20 2.55
C LYS A 132 -5.82 18.58 1.10
N LEU A 133 -4.95 18.18 0.18
CA LEU A 133 -5.13 18.46 -1.25
C LEU A 133 -6.45 17.90 -1.77
N VAL A 134 -6.75 16.64 -1.47
CA VAL A 134 -8.03 16.02 -1.87
C VAL A 134 -9.21 16.75 -1.23
N SER A 135 -9.12 17.13 0.04
CA SER A 135 -10.16 17.89 0.73
C SER A 135 -10.42 19.24 0.07
N GLU A 136 -9.38 19.98 -0.31
CA GLU A 136 -9.50 21.28 -0.97
C GLU A 136 -10.13 21.12 -2.37
N GLU A 137 -9.64 20.18 -3.17
CA GLU A 137 -10.19 19.92 -4.52
C GLU A 137 -11.65 19.46 -4.49
N THR A 138 -11.99 18.56 -3.56
CA THR A 138 -13.35 18.02 -3.45
C THR A 138 -14.33 19.07 -2.93
N MET A 139 -13.95 19.89 -1.96
CA MET A 139 -14.77 20.99 -1.47
C MET A 139 -15.00 22.06 -2.54
N GLN A 140 -13.98 22.39 -3.34
CA GLN A 140 -14.14 23.32 -4.46
C GLN A 140 -15.14 22.81 -5.50
N LYS A 141 -15.03 21.52 -5.88
CA LYS A 141 -15.97 20.89 -6.82
C LYS A 141 -17.39 20.86 -6.25
N ALA A 142 -17.55 20.45 -5.00
CA ALA A 142 -18.85 20.42 -4.33
C ALA A 142 -19.50 21.82 -4.27
N THR A 143 -18.69 22.88 -4.07
CA THR A 143 -19.18 24.26 -4.08
C THR A 143 -19.67 24.67 -5.48
N GLN A 144 -18.92 24.32 -6.53
CA GLN A 144 -19.31 24.61 -7.91
C GLN A 144 -20.61 23.88 -8.29
N GLU A 145 -20.72 22.60 -7.92
CA GLU A 145 -21.92 21.80 -8.14
C GLU A 145 -23.13 22.42 -7.42
N ALA A 146 -22.98 22.81 -6.15
CA ALA A 146 -24.05 23.42 -5.38
C ALA A 146 -24.51 24.79 -5.94
N VAL A 147 -23.60 25.61 -6.47
CA VAL A 147 -23.95 26.88 -7.14
C VAL A 147 -24.76 26.65 -8.41
N LEU A 148 -24.37 25.65 -9.20
CA LEU A 148 -25.09 25.31 -10.43
C LEU A 148 -26.50 24.80 -10.12
N GLU A 149 -26.65 23.96 -9.10
CA GLU A 149 -27.95 23.47 -8.63
C GLU A 149 -28.84 24.59 -8.08
N ASN A 150 -28.25 25.63 -7.48
CA ASN A 150 -28.96 26.83 -7.00
C ASN A 150 -29.19 27.89 -8.10
N GLY A 151 -29.26 27.50 -9.37
CA GLY A 151 -29.54 28.43 -10.47
C GLY A 151 -28.46 29.50 -10.68
N SER A 152 -27.19 29.16 -10.45
CA SER A 152 -26.03 30.08 -10.45
C SER A 152 -26.06 31.15 -9.35
N ASN A 153 -26.83 30.93 -8.28
CA ASN A 153 -26.83 31.78 -7.10
C ASN A 153 -25.83 31.26 -6.06
N ASN A 154 -24.92 32.13 -5.63
CA ASN A 154 -23.88 31.80 -4.65
C ASN A 154 -24.36 31.90 -3.20
N ASN A 155 -25.64 32.25 -2.98
CA ASN A 155 -26.24 32.30 -1.65
C ASN A 155 -26.67 30.89 -1.20
N ILE A 156 -25.72 30.12 -0.66
CA ILE A 156 -25.91 28.74 -0.23
C ILE A 156 -25.76 28.66 1.28
N ALA A 157 -26.80 28.18 1.96
CA ALA A 157 -26.75 27.90 3.38
C ALA A 157 -26.16 26.50 3.62
N VAL A 158 -25.22 26.41 4.56
CA VAL A 158 -24.53 25.16 4.90
C VAL A 158 -24.72 24.86 6.38
N ALA A 159 -25.19 23.65 6.68
CA ALA A 159 -25.21 23.07 8.01
C ALA A 159 -24.04 22.10 8.15
N VAL A 160 -23.25 22.29 9.21
CA VAL A 160 -22.09 21.46 9.53
C VAL A 160 -22.36 20.75 10.85
N ASP A 161 -22.38 19.43 10.81
CA ASP A 161 -22.47 18.58 11.99
C ASP A 161 -21.19 17.75 12.13
N GLY A 162 -20.77 17.48 13.37
CA GLY A 162 -19.54 16.76 13.67
C GLY A 162 -19.77 15.70 14.72
N THR A 163 -19.36 14.48 14.44
CA THR A 163 -19.35 13.39 15.42
C THR A 163 -17.93 12.89 15.66
N TRP A 164 -17.66 12.49 16.90
CA TRP A 164 -16.42 11.82 17.27
C TRP A 164 -16.55 10.31 17.06
N GLN A 165 -15.45 9.64 16.69
CA GLN A 165 -15.47 8.18 16.49
C GLN A 165 -15.70 7.41 17.80
N ILE A 166 -15.38 8.03 18.95
CA ILE A 166 -15.60 7.48 20.30
C ILE A 166 -16.37 8.54 21.10
N ARG A 167 -17.37 8.12 21.90
CA ARG A 167 -18.08 9.01 22.83
C ARG A 167 -17.09 9.62 23.83
N GLY A 168 -17.13 10.95 23.98
CA GLY A 168 -16.30 11.71 24.93
C GLY A 168 -15.26 12.60 24.24
N TYR A 169 -14.72 13.57 24.98
CA TYR A 169 -13.77 14.58 24.50
C TYR A 169 -12.36 14.03 24.14
N SER A 170 -12.16 12.72 24.12
CA SER A 170 -10.84 12.07 23.99
C SER A 170 -10.62 11.30 22.70
N SER A 171 -11.50 11.43 21.71
CA SER A 171 -11.32 10.71 20.44
C SER A 171 -10.28 11.44 19.57
N LEU A 172 -9.31 10.69 19.02
CA LEU A 172 -8.30 11.24 18.11
C LEU A 172 -8.84 11.52 16.70
N ASN A 173 -10.04 11.00 16.37
CA ASN A 173 -10.62 11.07 15.03
C ASN A 173 -12.07 11.55 15.10
N GLY A 174 -12.38 12.59 14.32
CA GLY A 174 -13.74 13.08 14.10
C GLY A 174 -14.22 12.82 12.68
N VAL A 175 -15.53 12.70 12.51
CA VAL A 175 -16.25 12.72 11.24
C VAL A 175 -17.03 14.03 11.20
N VAL A 176 -16.92 14.77 10.10
CA VAL A 176 -17.70 15.99 9.86
C VAL A 176 -18.62 15.73 8.70
N THR A 177 -19.91 15.98 8.89
CA THR A 177 -20.94 15.94 7.88
C THR A 177 -21.31 17.38 7.53
N VAL A 178 -21.26 17.70 6.24
CA VAL A 178 -21.61 19.01 5.73
C VAL A 178 -22.81 18.82 4.79
N THR A 179 -23.90 19.53 5.05
CA THR A 179 -25.10 19.50 4.22
C THR A 179 -25.45 20.92 3.79
N SER A 180 -25.77 21.12 2.53
CA SER A 180 -26.30 22.38 2.03
C SER A 180 -27.81 22.28 1.87
N LYS A 181 -28.51 23.40 2.08
CA LYS A 181 -29.91 23.55 1.69
C LYS A 181 -29.97 24.33 0.38
N LEU A 182 -30.42 23.66 -0.68
CA LEU A 182 -30.77 24.25 -1.97
C LEU A 182 -32.13 24.95 -1.89
#